data_AF-A0A946MHW2-F1
#
_entry.id   AF-A0A946MHW2-F1
#
_cell.length_a   1.000
_cell.length_b   1.000
_cell.length_c   1.000
_cell.angle_alpha   90.00
_cell.angle_beta   90.00
_cell.angle_gamma   90.00
#
_symmetry.space_group_name_H-M   'P 1'
#
loop_
_entity.id
_entity.type
_entity.pdbx_description
1 polymer ?
#
loop_
_entity_poly.entity_id
_entity_poly.type
_entity_poly.pdbx_seq_one_letter_code
_entity_poly.pdbx_strand_id
1 'polypeptide(L)' 'MVEKSREEYWRRNIKLVTLCMIIWFIVSFGFGIILVHPLNAIHLGGYKLGFWFAQQGSMYIFVALIFF' A
#
# COMPACT_ATOMS: atom_id res chain seq x y z
N MET A 1 -30.35 7.20 21.38
CA MET A 1 -28.99 7.69 21.08
C MET A 1 -28.05 6.61 20.51
N VAL A 2 -28.55 5.58 19.80
CA VAL A 2 -27.72 4.47 19.26
C VAL A 2 -27.34 4.67 17.78
N GLU A 3 -28.12 5.45 17.03
CA GLU A 3 -27.93 5.66 15.59
C GLU A 3 -26.64 6.41 15.23
N LYS A 4 -26.34 7.53 15.91
CA LYS A 4 -25.11 8.32 15.66
C LYS A 4 -23.83 7.51 15.82
N SER A 5 -23.82 6.54 16.74
CA SER A 5 -22.65 5.69 16.98
C SER A 5 -22.40 4.76 15.79
N ARG A 6 -23.44 4.14 15.22
CA ARG A 6 -23.29 3.23 14.07
C ARG A 6 -22.82 3.94 12.81
N GLU A 7 -23.34 5.13 12.52
CA GLU A 7 -22.93 5.91 11.36
C GLU A 7 -21.47 6.39 11.47
N GLU A 8 -21.02 6.80 12.66
CA GLU A 8 -19.62 7.17 12.90
C GLU A 8 -18.67 5.96 12.82
N TYR A 9 -19.08 4.81 13.37
CA TYR A 9 -18.33 3.57 13.22
C TYR A 9 -18.19 3.15 11.76
N TRP A 10 -19.28 3.21 11.00
CA TRP A 10 -19.29 2.87 9.57
C TRP A 10 -18.38 3.81 8.76
N ARG A 11 -18.48 5.12 9.01
CA ARG A 11 -17.63 6.13 8.33
C ARG A 11 -16.15 5.93 8.65
N ARG A 12 -15.81 5.55 9.89
CA ARG A 12 -14.43 5.22 10.30
C ARG A 12 -13.92 3.96 9.60
N ASN A 13 -14.75 2.93 9.51
CA ASN A 13 -14.36 1.68 8.85
C ASN A 13 -14.12 1.87 7.35
N ILE A 14 -15.04 2.57 6.66
CA ILE A 14 -14.84 2.95 5.24
C ILE A 14 -13.55 3.73 5.07
N LYS A 15 -13.25 4.69 5.94
CA LYS A 15 -12.01 5.48 5.85
C LYS A 15 -10.76 4.61 5.96
N LEU A 16 -10.76 3.61 6.84
CA LEU A 16 -9.66 2.64 6.98
C LEU A 16 -9.53 1.78 5.71
N VAL A 17 -10.63 1.22 5.21
CA VAL A 17 -10.63 0.40 3.99
C VAL A 17 -10.16 1.22 2.78
N THR A 18 -10.63 2.46 2.63
CA THR A 18 -10.18 3.36 1.56
C THR A 18 -8.68 3.66 1.68
N LEU A 19 -8.17 3.91 2.88
CA LEU A 19 -6.74 4.14 3.09
C LEU A 19 -5.91 2.90 2.71
N CYS A 20 -6.34 1.71 3.15
CA CYS A 20 -5.71 0.45 2.79
C CYS A 20 -5.68 0.25 1.27
N MET A 21 -6.79 0.51 0.56
CA MET A 21 -6.81 0.39 -0.91
C MET A 21 -5.90 1.39 -1.60
N ILE A 22 -5.82 2.64 -1.12
CA ILE A 22 -4.94 3.67 -1.69
C ILE A 22 -3.48 3.27 -1.51
N ILE A 23 -3.08 2.90 -0.29
CA ILE A 23 -1.70 2.48 0.01
C ILE A 23 -1.36 1.25 -0.82
N TRP A 24 -2.27 0.28 -0.88
CA TRP A 24 -2.08 -0.92 -1.69
C TRP A 24 -1.85 -0.61 -3.18
N PHE A 25 -2.66 0.29 -3.75
CA PHE A 25 -2.55 0.71 -5.14
C PHE A 25 -1.24 1.44 -5.42
N ILE A 26 -0.86 2.40 -4.56
CA ILE A 26 0.39 3.16 -4.73
C ILE A 26 1.61 2.23 -4.65
N VAL A 27 1.61 1.31 -3.68
CA VAL A 27 2.73 0.42 -3.42
C VAL A 27 2.90 -0.63 -4.51
N SER A 28 1.80 -1.26 -4.91
CA SER A 28 1.85 -2.34 -5.90
C SER A 28 1.96 -1.80 -7.33
N PHE A 29 1.16 -0.78 -7.67
CA PHE A 29 1.05 -0.26 -9.03
C PHE A 29 1.93 0.97 -9.27
N GLY A 30 1.94 1.91 -8.32
CA GLY A 30 2.75 3.13 -8.40
C GLY A 30 4.25 2.82 -8.44
N PHE A 31 4.77 2.11 -7.43
CA PHE A 31 6.19 1.77 -7.36
C PHE A 31 6.59 0.58 -8.25
N GLY A 32 5.69 -0.39 -8.45
CA GLY A 32 5.98 -1.58 -9.25
C GLY A 32 5.93 -1.38 -10.77
N ILE A 33 5.10 -0.45 -11.28
CA ILE A 33 4.83 -0.29 -12.71
C ILE A 33 5.12 1.13 -13.20
N ILE A 34 4.55 2.15 -12.55
CA ILE A 34 4.65 3.55 -13.05
C ILE A 34 6.06 4.11 -12.82
N LEU A 35 6.57 3.98 -11.60
CA LEU A 35 7.90 4.44 -11.20
C LEU A 35 8.99 3.38 -11.47
N VAL A 36 8.67 2.33 -12.22
CA VAL A 36 9.60 1.23 -12.49
C VAL A 36 10.84 1.73 -13.22
N HIS A 37 10.73 2.73 -14.10
CA HIS A 37 11.86 3.26 -14.88
C HIS A 37 12.94 3.93 -13.99
N PRO A 38 12.60 4.92 -13.14
CA PRO A 38 13.57 5.49 -12.21
C PRO A 38 14.01 4.50 -11.13
N LEU A 39 13.12 3.61 -10.63
CA LEU A 39 13.51 2.61 -9.64
C LEU A 39 14.48 1.57 -10.21
N ASN A 40 14.32 1.17 -11.47
CA ASN A 40 15.19 0.20 -12.12
C ASN A 40 16.59 0.76 -12.40
N ALA A 41 16.82 2.07 -12.28
CA ALA A 41 18.17 2.63 -12.31
C ALA A 41 18.98 2.17 -11.07
N ILE A 42 18.29 1.94 -9.95
CA ILE A 42 18.89 1.42 -8.73
C ILE A 42 18.81 -0.11 -8.75
N HIS A 43 19.95 -0.75 -8.54
CA HIS A 43 20.07 -2.19 -8.52
C HIS A 43 20.35 -2.65 -7.09
N LEU A 44 19.42 -3.41 -6.51
CA LEU A 44 19.59 -4.06 -5.21
C LEU A 44 20.20 -5.44 -5.45
N GLY A 45 21.51 -5.57 -5.22
CA GLY A 45 22.19 -6.86 -5.22
C GLY A 45 22.10 -7.65 -6.54
N GLY A 46 21.97 -6.97 -7.68
CA GLY A 46 21.85 -7.59 -9.01
C GLY A 46 20.44 -7.60 -9.60
N TYR A 47 19.42 -7.23 -8.83
CA TYR A 47 18.03 -7.14 -9.30
C TYR A 47 17.54 -5.69 -9.32
N LYS A 48 16.68 -5.37 -10.27
CA LYS A 48 16.12 -4.02 -10.42
C LYS A 48 15.18 -3.69 -9.26
N LEU A 49 15.31 -2.50 -8.67
CA LEU A 49 14.55 -2.11 -7.48
C LEU A 49 13.03 -2.14 -7.69
N GLY A 50 12.56 -1.82 -8.90
CA GLY A 50 11.13 -1.87 -9.24
C GLY A 50 10.58 -3.30 -9.17
N PHE A 51 11.36 -4.28 -9.58
CA PHE A 51 11.00 -5.69 -9.48
C PHE A 51 10.98 -6.17 -8.02
N TRP A 52 11.97 -5.77 -7.23
CA TRP A 52 12.00 -6.07 -5.79
C TRP A 52 10.77 -5.47 -5.07
N PHE A 53 10.37 -4.25 -5.44
CA PHE A 53 9.21 -3.59 -4.85
C PHE A 53 7.89 -4.29 -5.19
N ALA A 54 7.76 -4.78 -6.43
CA ALA A 54 6.58 -5.53 -6.86
C ALA A 54 6.40 -6.85 -6.08
N GLN A 55 7.50 -7.47 -5.62
CA GLN A 55 7.49 -8.80 -5.03
C GLN A 55 7.62 -8.81 -3.50
N GLN A 56 8.72 -8.25 -2.97
CA GLN A 56 9.00 -8.22 -1.53
C GLN A 56 8.60 -6.90 -0.88
N GLY A 57 8.74 -5.78 -1.60
CA GLY A 57 8.39 -4.46 -1.08
C GLY A 57 6.91 -4.33 -0.72
N SER A 58 6.02 -4.84 -1.58
CA SER A 58 4.57 -4.85 -1.33
C SER A 58 4.20 -5.69 -0.09
N MET A 59 4.84 -6.84 0.09
CA MET A 59 4.61 -7.72 1.25
C MET A 59 4.96 -7.03 2.58
N TYR A 60 6.09 -6.35 2.65
CA TYR A 60 6.48 -5.62 3.87
C TYR A 60 5.51 -4.50 4.22
N ILE A 61 5.00 -3.78 3.22
CA ILE A 61 4.08 -2.67 3.45
C ILE A 61 2.71 -3.19 3.91
N PHE A 62 2.28 -4.34 3.40
CA PHE A 62 1.10 -5.02 3.93
C PHE A 62 1.25 -5.43 5.39
N VAL A 63 2.41 -5.97 5.79
CA VAL A 63 2.67 -6.30 7.18
C VAL A 63 2.66 -5.04 8.05
N ALA A 64 3.28 -3.94 7.59
CA ALA A 64 3.27 -2.67 8.30
C ALA A 64 1.84 -2.11 8.48
N LEU A 65 0.98 -2.26 7.47
CA LEU A 65 -0.44 -1.88 7.52
C LEU A 65 -1.24 -2.68 8.56
N ILE A 66 -0.82 -3.90 8.92
CA ILE A 66 -1.50 -4.71 9.95
C ILE A 66 -1.23 -4.16 11.36
N PHE A 67 -0.06 -3.53 11.58
CA PHE A 67 0.33 -2.99 12.88
C PHE A 67 -0.18 -1.56 13.14
N PHE A 68 -0.79 -0.93 12.14
CA PHE A 68 -1.35 0.42 12.20
C PHE A 68 -2.88 0.38 12.37
#